data_AF-A0A1G2SE59-F1
#
_entry.id   AF-A0A1G2SE59-F1
#
_cell.length_a   1.000
_cell.length_b   1.000
_cell.length_c   1.000
_cell.angle_alpha   90.00
_cell.angle_beta   90.00
_cell.angle_gamma   90.00
#
_symmetry.space_group_name_H-M   'P 1'
#
loop_
_entity.id
_entity.type
_entity.pdbx_description
1 polymer ?
#
loop_
_entity_poly.entity_id
_entity_poly.type
_entity_poly.pdbx_seq_one_letter_code
_entity_poly.pdbx_strand_id
1 'polypeptide(L)'
;MEPKKSIFKYALGIILGVLALAGVCSISGCGGGGGSSSGEVSSTTPVPTPKPAPVIPDITPTDTNGVGLPLHVRQYIEATHPNSAKERAALFQYAKVVEAALVDAQDKVKSVQHGREADLAITCLVYTFGSVEAMDKPQVELKSVILNTDERIKAYFAYNDKLGGEVFHGTPYDQRASTCAVNPSTLPN
;
A
#
# COMPACT_ATOMS: atom_id res chain seq x y z
N MET A 1 -4.70 57.08 -22.30
CA MET A 1 -3.62 57.35 -23.26
C MET A 1 -2.52 56.33 -23.02
N GLU A 2 -2.58 55.20 -23.75
CA GLU A 2 -1.57 54.71 -24.73
C GLU A 2 -0.06 55.00 -24.51
N PRO A 3 0.85 54.15 -25.04
CA PRO A 3 1.53 53.08 -24.30
C PRO A 3 3.02 52.93 -24.75
N LYS A 4 3.54 51.68 -24.73
CA LYS A 4 4.77 51.13 -25.37
C LYS A 4 5.95 50.96 -24.40
N LYS A 5 6.69 49.84 -24.41
CA LYS A 5 7.27 49.20 -25.60
C LYS A 5 7.59 47.71 -25.35
N SER A 6 7.10 46.87 -26.25
CA SER A 6 7.63 45.54 -26.63
C SER A 6 9.08 45.65 -27.11
N ILE A 7 9.87 44.57 -27.09
CA ILE A 7 10.81 44.16 -28.16
C ILE A 7 11.47 42.78 -27.87
N PHE A 8 11.28 41.86 -28.84
CA PHE A 8 12.15 40.80 -29.38
C PHE A 8 12.69 39.66 -28.48
N LYS A 9 12.38 38.37 -28.73
CA LYS A 9 12.64 37.49 -29.90
C LYS A 9 14.13 37.16 -30.16
N TYR A 10 14.53 35.95 -29.74
CA TYR A 10 15.53 35.07 -30.39
C TYR A 10 15.00 33.63 -30.16
N ALA A 11 14.47 32.87 -31.13
CA ALA A 11 15.13 32.21 -32.27
C ALA A 11 16.32 31.35 -31.80
N LEU A 12 16.24 30.02 -31.74
CA LEU A 12 16.30 29.01 -32.83
C LEU A 12 17.62 28.22 -32.67
N GLY A 13 17.56 26.88 -32.61
CA GLY A 13 18.75 26.00 -32.60
C GLY A 13 18.40 24.52 -32.36
N ILE A 14 17.92 23.79 -33.37
CA ILE A 14 18.64 22.69 -34.09
C ILE A 14 18.77 21.42 -33.24
N ILE A 15 17.83 20.45 -33.30
CA ILE A 15 17.80 19.23 -34.15
C ILE A 15 19.15 18.49 -34.34
N LEU A 16 19.20 17.24 -33.87
CA LEU A 16 19.77 16.01 -34.46
C LEU A 16 20.68 15.23 -33.51
N GLY A 17 20.34 13.96 -33.31
CA GLY A 17 21.18 12.99 -32.61
C GLY A 17 20.50 11.63 -32.44
N VAL A 18 19.99 11.06 -33.53
CA VAL A 18 19.61 9.64 -33.59
C VAL A 18 20.90 8.82 -33.62
N LEU A 19 21.08 7.89 -32.68
CA LEU A 19 21.88 6.70 -32.94
C LEU A 19 21.31 5.50 -32.18
N ALA A 20 20.60 4.68 -32.94
CA ALA A 20 20.15 3.36 -32.57
C ALA A 20 21.36 2.43 -32.40
N LEU A 21 21.39 1.68 -31.31
CA LEU A 21 22.17 0.46 -31.18
C LEU A 21 21.22 -0.66 -30.75
N ALA A 22 20.68 -1.33 -31.76
CA ALA A 22 20.08 -2.65 -31.63
C ALA A 22 21.22 -3.66 -31.46
N GLY A 23 21.24 -4.35 -30.32
CA GLY A 23 22.15 -5.46 -30.04
C GLY A 23 21.36 -6.66 -29.56
N VAL A 24 20.96 -7.50 -30.52
CA VAL A 24 20.35 -8.81 -30.29
C VAL A 24 21.45 -9.81 -29.91
N CYS A 25 21.33 -10.45 -28.75
CA CYS A 25 22.03 -11.70 -28.44
C CYS A 25 21.00 -12.71 -27.93
N SER A 26 20.64 -13.64 -28.81
CA SER A 26 19.83 -14.80 -28.49
C SER A 26 20.71 -15.96 -27.97
N ILE A 27 20.05 -16.81 -27.17
CA ILE A 27 20.28 -18.24 -26.93
C ILE A 27 21.60 -18.73 -26.31
N SER A 28 21.48 -19.20 -25.06
CA SER A 28 22.06 -20.48 -24.62
C SER A 28 21.07 -21.21 -23.71
N GLY A 29 20.14 -21.93 -24.35
CA GLY A 29 19.39 -23.01 -23.70
C GLY A 29 20.30 -24.24 -23.56
N CYS A 30 20.54 -24.64 -22.33
CA CYS A 30 21.13 -25.91 -21.90
C CYS A 30 20.17 -26.44 -20.83
N GLY A 31 19.66 -27.66 -20.82
CA GLY A 31 20.12 -28.89 -21.44
C GLY A 31 20.13 -29.98 -20.35
N GLY A 32 19.32 -31.03 -20.53
CA GLY A 32 19.35 -32.27 -19.74
C GLY A 32 18.53 -32.22 -18.44
N GLY A 33 17.85 -33.26 -18.00
CA GLY A 33 17.80 -34.66 -18.41
C GLY A 33 16.96 -35.40 -17.37
N GLY A 34 16.21 -36.40 -17.81
CA GLY A 34 15.16 -37.06 -17.04
C GLY A 34 15.62 -37.90 -15.84
N GLY A 35 14.63 -38.34 -15.07
CA GLY A 35 14.78 -39.31 -13.99
C GLY A 35 13.49 -39.48 -13.21
N SER A 36 12.53 -40.25 -13.75
CA SER A 36 11.47 -40.86 -12.94
C SER A 36 12.08 -41.98 -12.12
N SER A 37 11.88 -41.95 -10.81
CA SER A 37 11.83 -43.17 -10.02
C SER A 37 10.80 -43.01 -8.90
N SER A 38 9.67 -43.66 -9.11
CA SER A 38 8.67 -44.01 -8.11
C SER A 38 9.29 -44.95 -7.11
N GLY A 39 9.41 -44.50 -5.86
CA GLY A 39 9.74 -45.33 -4.70
C GLY A 39 8.63 -45.20 -3.66
N GLU A 40 7.61 -46.04 -3.77
CA GLU A 40 6.72 -46.33 -2.65
C GLU A 40 7.54 -47.01 -1.54
N VAL A 41 7.63 -46.36 -0.39
CA VAL A 41 7.96 -47.03 0.87
C VAL A 41 6.82 -46.74 1.83
N SER A 42 5.90 -47.69 1.87
CA SER A 42 4.87 -47.83 2.89
C SER A 42 5.53 -48.14 4.22
N SER A 43 5.66 -47.13 5.08
CA SER A 43 6.02 -47.30 6.49
C SER A 43 4.92 -46.73 7.37
N THR A 44 4.01 -47.63 7.76
CA THR A 44 2.93 -47.40 8.71
C THR A 44 3.52 -47.02 10.06
N THR A 45 3.60 -45.71 10.33
CA THR A 45 3.88 -45.17 11.66
C THR A 45 2.55 -44.70 12.24
N PRO A 46 2.20 -45.03 13.50
CA PRO A 46 0.92 -44.60 14.08
C PRO A 46 0.86 -43.08 14.12
N VAL A 47 -0.20 -42.50 13.54
CA VAL A 47 -0.48 -41.06 13.52
C VAL A 47 -0.66 -40.58 14.97
N PRO A 48 0.20 -39.70 15.51
CA PRO A 48 -0.13 -39.00 16.73
C PRO A 48 -1.29 -38.06 16.42
N THR A 49 -2.38 -38.19 17.18
CA THR A 49 -3.51 -37.26 17.16
C THR A 49 -3.01 -35.80 17.17
N PRO A 50 -3.48 -34.93 16.26
CA PRO A 50 -3.04 -33.54 16.23
C PRO A 50 -3.43 -32.88 17.55
N LYS A 51 -2.41 -32.45 18.30
CA LYS A 51 -2.57 -31.51 19.42
C LYS A 51 -3.41 -30.34 18.90
N PRO A 52 -4.50 -29.91 19.57
CA PRO A 52 -5.22 -28.73 19.16
C PRO A 52 -4.23 -27.59 18.98
N ALA A 53 -4.27 -26.92 17.82
CA ALA A 53 -3.51 -25.70 17.60
C ALA A 53 -3.79 -24.76 18.78
N PRO A 54 -2.78 -24.07 19.33
CA PRO A 54 -3.03 -23.10 20.39
C PRO A 54 -4.13 -22.16 19.93
N VAL A 55 -5.22 -22.08 20.70
CA VAL A 55 -6.22 -21.04 20.51
C VAL A 55 -5.48 -19.74 20.77
N ILE A 56 -5.06 -19.05 19.70
CA ILE A 56 -4.55 -17.69 19.81
C ILE A 56 -5.74 -16.90 20.35
N PRO A 57 -5.66 -16.33 21.58
CA PRO A 57 -6.78 -15.58 22.11
C PRO A 57 -7.14 -14.51 21.09
N ASP A 58 -8.42 -14.43 20.75
CA ASP A 58 -8.94 -13.29 20.01
C ASP A 58 -8.87 -12.10 20.98
N ILE A 59 -7.72 -11.42 20.98
CA ILE A 59 -7.49 -10.25 21.80
C ILE A 59 -8.37 -9.16 21.17
N THR A 60 -9.53 -8.95 21.80
CA THR A 60 -10.41 -7.81 21.52
C THR A 60 -9.53 -6.57 21.37
N PRO A 61 -9.64 -5.82 20.25
CA PRO A 61 -8.85 -4.61 20.07
C PRO A 61 -9.00 -3.69 21.27
N THR A 62 -7.87 -3.22 21.80
CA THR A 62 -7.86 -2.14 22.79
C THR A 62 -8.45 -0.89 22.16
N ASP A 63 -8.12 -0.65 20.89
CA ASP A 63 -8.70 0.41 20.08
C ASP A 63 -9.73 -0.14 19.09
N THR A 64 -11.00 0.17 19.29
CA THR A 64 -12.12 -0.31 18.45
C THR A 64 -11.99 0.14 16.99
N ASN A 65 -11.21 1.18 16.70
CA ASN A 65 -10.94 1.60 15.33
C ASN A 65 -10.11 0.54 14.58
N GLY A 66 -9.37 -0.31 15.28
CA GLY A 66 -8.60 -1.40 14.70
C GLY A 66 -9.41 -2.64 14.33
N VAL A 67 -10.71 -2.73 14.66
CA VAL A 67 -11.54 -3.91 14.35
C VAL A 67 -11.49 -4.25 12.85
N GLY A 68 -11.30 -5.54 12.55
CA GLY A 68 -11.23 -6.07 11.18
C GLY A 68 -9.81 -6.11 10.58
N LEU A 69 -8.80 -5.53 11.24
CA LEU A 69 -7.41 -5.63 10.82
C LEU A 69 -6.71 -6.87 11.39
N PRO A 70 -5.71 -7.42 10.68
CA PRO A 70 -4.85 -8.47 11.23
C PRO A 70 -4.22 -8.04 12.56
N LEU A 71 -4.15 -8.97 13.52
CA LEU A 71 -3.65 -8.70 14.88
C LEU A 71 -2.28 -8.00 14.90
N HIS A 72 -1.33 -8.43 14.06
CA HIS A 72 0.00 -7.86 14.02
C HIS A 72 0.02 -6.39 13.57
N VAL A 73 -0.85 -6.01 12.62
CA VAL A 73 -1.02 -4.61 12.18
C VAL A 73 -1.61 -3.78 13.32
N ARG A 74 -2.61 -4.33 14.04
CA ARG A 74 -3.22 -3.66 15.19
C ARG A 74 -2.21 -3.38 16.29
N GLN A 75 -1.49 -4.42 16.69
CA GLN A 75 -0.47 -4.34 17.74
C GLN A 75 0.66 -3.38 17.35
N TYR A 76 1.07 -3.37 16.09
CA TYR A 76 2.07 -2.42 15.62
C TYR A 76 1.61 -0.97 15.81
N ILE A 77 0.40 -0.61 15.33
CA ILE A 77 -0.15 0.75 15.47
C ILE A 77 -0.31 1.14 16.94
N GLU A 78 -0.86 0.24 17.78
CA GLU A 78 -1.04 0.50 19.21
C GLU A 78 0.31 0.69 19.93
N ALA A 79 1.34 -0.07 19.55
CA ALA A 79 2.66 -0.01 20.16
C ALA A 79 3.50 1.21 19.72
N THR A 80 3.37 1.65 18.46
CA THR A 80 4.14 2.80 17.93
C THR A 80 3.48 4.15 18.19
N HIS A 81 2.16 4.17 18.42
CA HIS A 81 1.40 5.38 18.76
C HIS A 81 0.61 5.22 20.07
N PRO A 82 1.26 4.92 21.22
CA PRO A 82 0.57 4.62 22.47
C PRO A 82 -0.14 5.85 23.08
N ASN A 83 0.39 7.05 22.81
CA ASN A 83 -0.05 8.32 23.40
C ASN A 83 -0.79 9.20 22.38
N SER A 84 -1.46 8.60 21.40
CA SER A 84 -2.21 9.35 20.41
C SER A 84 -3.35 8.54 19.81
N ALA A 85 -4.54 8.61 20.41
CA ALA A 85 -5.72 7.94 19.87
C ALA A 85 -6.09 8.49 18.48
N LYS A 86 -5.84 9.78 18.24
CA LYS A 86 -6.04 10.39 16.92
C LYS A 86 -5.14 9.76 15.84
N GLU A 87 -3.85 9.55 16.14
CA GLU A 87 -2.90 8.97 15.17
C GLU A 87 -3.26 7.52 14.90
N ARG A 88 -3.59 6.76 15.95
CA ARG A 88 -4.06 5.38 15.80
C ARG A 88 -5.29 5.31 14.90
N ALA A 89 -6.31 6.14 15.12
CA ALA A 89 -7.52 6.14 14.31
C ALA A 89 -7.23 6.39 12.81
N ALA A 90 -6.38 7.38 12.49
CA ALA A 90 -5.99 7.68 11.11
C ALA A 90 -5.17 6.53 10.47
N LEU A 91 -4.25 5.93 11.22
CA LEU A 91 -3.46 4.78 10.76
C LEU A 91 -4.31 3.53 10.56
N PHE A 92 -5.31 3.29 11.42
CA PHE A 92 -6.27 2.21 11.22
C PHE A 92 -7.13 2.41 9.98
N GLN A 93 -7.58 3.64 9.71
CA GLN A 93 -8.28 3.95 8.47
C GLN A 93 -7.40 3.63 7.26
N TYR A 94 -6.15 4.08 7.24
CA TYR A 94 -5.22 3.78 6.17
C TYR A 94 -4.98 2.28 6.00
N ALA A 95 -4.70 1.57 7.09
CA ALA A 95 -4.47 0.12 7.08
C ALA A 95 -5.67 -0.64 6.50
N LYS A 96 -6.90 -0.27 6.86
CA LYS A 96 -8.11 -0.95 6.36
C LYS A 96 -8.23 -0.85 4.85
N VAL A 97 -7.93 0.32 4.30
CA VAL A 97 -7.97 0.52 2.85
C VAL A 97 -6.89 -0.32 2.16
N VAL A 98 -5.67 -0.36 2.71
CA VAL A 98 -4.60 -1.18 2.12
C VAL A 98 -4.97 -2.66 2.19
N GLU A 99 -5.46 -3.17 3.32
CA GLU A 99 -5.92 -4.57 3.42
C GLU A 99 -7.02 -4.90 2.40
N ALA A 100 -8.02 -4.03 2.25
CA ALA A 100 -9.09 -4.22 1.26
C ALA A 100 -8.53 -4.21 -0.17
N ALA A 101 -7.64 -3.29 -0.49
CA ALA A 101 -6.97 -3.20 -1.79
C ALA A 101 -6.19 -4.49 -2.13
N LEU A 102 -5.57 -5.14 -1.15
CA LEU A 102 -4.86 -6.40 -1.37
C LEU A 102 -5.82 -7.56 -1.67
N VAL A 103 -6.97 -7.61 -0.98
CA VAL A 103 -8.01 -8.63 -1.21
C VAL A 103 -8.59 -8.51 -2.62
N ASP A 104 -8.86 -7.28 -3.05
CA ASP A 104 -9.54 -6.98 -4.30
C ASP A 104 -8.57 -6.57 -5.44
N ALA A 105 -7.28 -6.86 -5.30
CA ALA A 105 -6.21 -6.40 -6.19
C ALA A 105 -6.36 -6.78 -7.67
N GLN A 106 -7.15 -7.83 -7.97
CA GLN A 106 -7.39 -8.28 -9.34
C GLN A 106 -8.60 -7.61 -10.01
N ASP A 107 -9.47 -6.98 -9.23
CA ASP A 107 -10.67 -6.29 -9.71
C ASP A 107 -10.35 -4.81 -9.96
N LYS A 108 -10.43 -4.39 -11.24
CA LYS A 108 -10.14 -3.01 -11.64
C LYS A 108 -11.12 -2.02 -10.98
N VAL A 109 -12.41 -2.31 -10.94
CA VAL A 109 -13.42 -1.38 -10.41
C VAL A 109 -13.18 -1.17 -8.93
N LYS A 110 -12.98 -2.26 -8.19
CA LYS A 110 -12.68 -2.18 -6.75
C LYS A 110 -11.33 -1.56 -6.49
N SER A 111 -10.31 -1.85 -7.29
CA SER A 111 -8.99 -1.21 -7.16
C SER A 111 -9.09 0.30 -7.32
N VAL A 112 -9.82 0.81 -8.33
CA VAL A 112 -10.03 2.25 -8.47
C VAL A 112 -10.77 2.84 -7.27
N GLN A 113 -11.76 2.13 -6.75
CA GLN A 113 -12.48 2.54 -5.53
C GLN A 113 -11.53 2.62 -4.32
N HIS A 114 -10.72 1.59 -4.07
CA HIS A 114 -9.72 1.60 -3.01
C HIS A 114 -8.63 2.67 -3.23
N GLY A 115 -8.31 3.02 -4.46
CA GLY A 115 -7.45 4.16 -4.79
C GLY A 115 -8.01 5.49 -4.30
N ARG A 116 -9.31 5.72 -4.48
CA ARG A 116 -10.01 6.91 -3.93
C ARG A 116 -10.00 6.88 -2.40
N GLU A 117 -10.30 5.73 -1.81
CA GLU A 117 -10.29 5.56 -0.35
C GLU A 117 -8.89 5.78 0.24
N ALA A 118 -7.85 5.36 -0.48
CA ALA A 118 -6.47 5.51 -0.05
C ALA A 118 -6.04 6.98 -0.10
N ASP A 119 -6.44 7.73 -1.14
CA ASP A 119 -6.22 9.17 -1.23
C ASP A 119 -6.87 9.93 -0.06
N LEU A 120 -8.12 9.58 0.29
CA LEU A 120 -8.81 10.15 1.44
C LEU A 120 -8.15 9.78 2.78
N ALA A 121 -7.71 8.53 2.94
CA ALA A 121 -7.00 8.08 4.13
C ALA A 121 -5.62 8.75 4.28
N ILE A 122 -4.87 8.90 3.19
CA ILE A 122 -3.60 9.65 3.16
C ILE A 122 -3.85 11.12 3.51
N THR A 123 -4.90 11.72 2.98
CA THR A 123 -5.29 13.09 3.33
C THR A 123 -5.61 13.21 4.82
N CYS A 124 -6.29 12.22 5.41
CA CYS A 124 -6.56 12.18 6.84
C CYS A 124 -5.27 12.08 7.66
N LEU A 125 -4.31 11.26 7.22
CA LEU A 125 -2.99 11.19 7.85
C LEU A 125 -2.27 12.54 7.81
N VAL A 126 -2.22 13.20 6.65
CA VAL A 126 -1.61 14.54 6.53
C VAL A 126 -2.29 15.55 7.47
N TYR A 127 -3.62 15.52 7.58
CA TYR A 127 -4.34 16.37 8.53
C TYR A 127 -3.99 16.04 9.98
N THR A 128 -3.95 14.76 10.34
CA THR A 128 -3.74 14.28 11.71
C THR A 128 -2.32 14.53 12.22
N PHE A 129 -1.32 14.32 11.35
CA PHE A 129 0.11 14.53 11.65
C PHE A 129 0.56 15.98 11.36
N GLY A 130 -0.25 16.77 10.66
CA GLY A 130 -0.02 18.20 10.41
C GLY A 130 0.77 18.52 9.14
N SER A 131 1.50 17.55 8.56
CA SER A 131 2.19 17.73 7.27
C SER A 131 2.43 16.40 6.55
N VAL A 132 2.88 16.47 5.30
CA VAL A 132 3.28 15.29 4.52
C VAL A 132 4.54 14.66 5.10
N GLU A 133 5.51 15.49 5.52
CA GLU A 133 6.78 15.04 6.11
C GLU A 133 6.56 14.33 7.45
N ALA A 134 5.60 14.80 8.25
CA ALA A 134 5.30 14.22 9.55
C ALA A 134 4.59 12.85 9.45
N MET A 135 3.79 12.63 8.40
CA MET A 135 3.08 11.36 8.18
C MET A 135 3.86 10.32 7.38
N ASP A 136 4.87 10.72 6.61
CA ASP A 136 5.61 9.84 5.69
C ASP A 136 6.17 8.59 6.38
N LYS A 137 6.95 8.78 7.44
CA LYS A 137 7.55 7.66 8.18
C LYS A 137 6.49 6.72 8.77
N PRO A 138 5.51 7.18 9.57
CA PRO A 138 4.43 6.33 10.07
C PRO A 138 3.69 5.55 8.96
N GLN A 139 3.39 6.20 7.83
CA GLN A 139 2.70 5.57 6.71
C GLN A 139 3.56 4.47 6.06
N VAL A 140 4.82 4.77 5.75
CA VAL A 140 5.74 3.82 5.09
C VAL A 140 6.04 2.62 5.98
N GLU A 141 6.31 2.84 7.27
CA GLU A 141 6.58 1.75 8.19
C GLU A 141 5.34 0.86 8.38
N LEU A 142 4.15 1.45 8.57
CA LEU A 142 2.90 0.69 8.64
C LEU A 142 2.65 -0.11 7.35
N LYS A 143 2.87 0.49 6.18
CA LYS A 143 2.74 -0.22 4.91
C LYS A 143 3.72 -1.39 4.83
N SER A 144 4.93 -1.29 5.38
CA SER A 144 5.87 -2.42 5.40
C SER A 144 5.41 -3.57 6.31
N VAL A 145 4.78 -3.25 7.45
CA VAL A 145 4.16 -4.24 8.34
C VAL A 145 2.99 -4.94 7.65
N ILE A 146 2.20 -4.19 6.89
CA ILE A 146 1.09 -4.72 6.09
C ILE A 146 1.64 -5.58 4.94
N LEU A 147 2.67 -5.14 4.20
CA LEU A 147 3.21 -5.83 3.02
C LEU A 147 4.35 -6.81 3.36
N ASN A 148 4.20 -7.57 4.45
CA ASN A 148 5.23 -8.40 5.04
C ASN A 148 5.46 -9.79 4.39
N THR A 149 4.85 -10.06 3.23
CA THR A 149 4.99 -11.33 2.50
C THR A 149 5.04 -11.09 1.00
N ASP A 150 5.65 -12.02 0.27
CA ASP A 150 5.76 -11.95 -1.19
C ASP A 150 4.39 -11.89 -1.87
N GLU A 151 3.41 -12.65 -1.37
CA GLU A 151 2.04 -12.66 -1.89
C GLU A 151 1.39 -11.28 -1.77
N ARG A 152 1.59 -10.61 -0.63
CA ARG A 152 1.00 -9.30 -0.36
C ARG A 152 1.70 -8.20 -1.15
N ILE A 153 3.02 -8.29 -1.34
CA ILE A 153 3.76 -7.40 -2.23
C ILE A 153 3.27 -7.56 -3.68
N LYS A 154 3.11 -8.79 -4.18
CA LYS A 154 2.57 -9.06 -5.52
C LYS A 154 1.14 -8.52 -5.68
N ALA A 155 0.28 -8.73 -4.68
CA ALA A 155 -1.07 -8.17 -4.68
C ALA A 155 -1.07 -6.64 -4.71
N TYR A 156 -0.19 -6.00 -3.94
CA TYR A 156 -0.04 -4.54 -3.96
C TYR A 156 0.37 -4.02 -5.34
N PHE A 157 1.29 -4.68 -6.05
CA PHE A 157 1.65 -4.31 -7.41
C PHE A 157 0.48 -4.53 -8.39
N ALA A 158 -0.23 -5.67 -8.30
CA ALA A 158 -1.41 -5.92 -9.12
C ALA A 158 -2.48 -4.84 -8.94
N TYR A 159 -2.75 -4.43 -7.70
CA TYR A 159 -3.63 -3.32 -7.36
C TYR A 159 -3.17 -2.00 -8.02
N ASN A 160 -1.89 -1.63 -7.87
CA ASN A 160 -1.36 -0.40 -8.45
C ASN A 160 -1.39 -0.40 -9.98
N ASP A 161 -1.15 -1.54 -10.62
CA ASP A 161 -1.29 -1.68 -12.08
C ASP A 161 -2.72 -1.37 -12.53
N LYS A 162 -3.73 -1.72 -11.72
CA LYS A 162 -5.12 -1.32 -11.98
C LYS A 162 -5.37 0.17 -11.80
N LEU A 163 -4.49 0.96 -11.20
CA LEU A 163 -4.68 2.41 -11.05
C LEU A 163 -4.13 3.21 -12.23
N GLY A 164 -3.40 2.57 -13.16
CA GLY A 164 -2.83 3.24 -14.31
C GLY A 164 -3.86 4.06 -15.10
N GLY A 165 -3.56 5.34 -15.32
CA GLY A 165 -4.42 6.28 -16.05
C GLY A 165 -5.53 6.94 -15.24
N GLU A 166 -5.75 6.55 -13.98
CA GLU A 166 -6.72 7.19 -13.10
C GLU A 166 -6.19 8.53 -12.55
N VAL A 167 -7.10 9.49 -12.36
CA VAL A 167 -6.80 10.77 -11.71
C VAL A 167 -7.64 10.88 -10.44
N PHE A 168 -6.95 11.09 -9.32
CA PHE A 168 -7.55 11.37 -8.03
C PHE A 168 -7.39 12.86 -7.73
N HIS A 169 -8.52 13.55 -7.55
CA HIS A 169 -8.50 14.97 -7.22
C HIS A 169 -8.27 15.13 -5.73
N GLY A 170 -7.19 15.83 -5.36
CA GLY A 170 -6.87 16.08 -3.97
C GLY A 170 -7.96 16.90 -3.25
N THR A 171 -8.07 16.69 -1.95
CA THR A 171 -9.03 17.41 -1.10
C THR A 171 -8.49 18.79 -0.70
N PRO A 172 -9.29 19.87 -0.82
CA PRO A 172 -8.94 21.20 -0.33
C PRO A 172 -8.53 21.21 1.15
N TYR A 173 -7.62 22.10 1.53
CA TYR A 173 -7.03 22.11 2.87
C TYR A 173 -8.06 22.22 4.00
N ASP A 174 -9.05 23.10 3.83
CA ASP A 174 -10.17 23.34 4.75
C ASP A 174 -11.14 22.16 4.87
N GLN A 175 -11.06 21.19 3.96
CA GLN A 175 -11.92 20.01 3.93
C GLN A 175 -11.20 18.74 4.39
N ARG A 176 -9.87 18.75 4.58
CA ARG A 176 -9.10 17.54 4.89
C ARG A 176 -9.52 16.82 6.17
N ALA A 177 -9.99 17.55 7.18
CA ALA A 177 -10.51 16.95 8.42
C ALA A 177 -11.68 15.97 8.14
N SER A 178 -12.48 16.26 7.11
CA SER A 178 -13.66 15.47 6.75
C SER A 178 -13.32 14.16 6.04
N THR A 179 -12.08 13.97 5.59
CA THR A 179 -11.65 12.70 4.97
C THR A 179 -11.35 11.62 6.01
N CYS A 180 -11.29 11.99 7.29
CA CYS A 180 -11.11 11.05 8.39
C CYS A 180 -12.41 10.32 8.73
N ALA A 181 -12.36 9.00 8.88
CA ALA A 181 -13.49 8.17 9.28
C ALA A 181 -13.95 8.47 10.71
N VAL A 182 -13.02 8.91 11.57
CA VAL A 182 -13.29 9.44 12.91
C VAL A 182 -12.69 10.83 12.99
N ASN A 183 -13.44 11.81 13.49
CA ASN A 183 -12.97 13.18 13.61
C ASN A 183 -11.76 13.25 14.59
N PRO A 184 -10.54 13.58 14.12
CA PRO A 184 -9.35 13.60 14.98
C PRO A 184 -9.45 14.61 16.14
N SER A 185 -10.23 15.68 15.99
CA SER A 185 -10.44 16.69 17.03
C SER A 185 -11.27 16.19 18.21
N THR A 186 -11.94 15.04 18.07
CA THR A 186 -12.73 14.41 19.14
C THR A 186 -11.96 13.36 19.93
N LEU A 187 -10.73 13.04 19.50
CA LEU A 187 -9.89 11.99 20.10
C LEU A 187 -8.76 12.60 20.95
N PRO A 188 -8.36 11.93 22.05
CA PRO A 188 -7.23 12.38 22.87
C PRO A 188 -5.88 12.14 22.18
N ASN A 189 -4.86 12.90 22.63
CA ASN A 189 -3.47 12.50 22.50
C ASN A 189 -3.10 11.71 23.75
#